data_AF-A0A832HSX6-F1
#
_entry.id   AF-A0A832HSX6-F1
#
_cell.length_a   1.000
_cell.length_b   1.000
_cell.length_c   1.000
_cell.angle_alpha   90.00
_cell.angle_beta   90.00
_cell.angle_gamma   90.00
#
_symmetry.space_group_name_H-M   'P 1'
#
loop_
_entity.id
_entity.type
_entity.pdbx_description
1 polymer ?
#
loop_
_entity_poly.entity_id
_entity_poly.type
_entity_poly.pdbx_seq_one_letter_code
_entity_poly.pdbx_strand_id
1 'polypeptide(L)' 'MNTIPRLLEKQVRRWLEQFPAVALLGPRQCGKSTLARTLLAGIPDAVYLDLERPSDLARLRDPEAFFEVNAGRLIL' A
#
# COMPACT_ATOMS: atom_id res chain seq x y z
N MET A 1 -16.74 4.32 8.93
CA MET A 1 -17.13 3.43 7.82
C MET A 1 -17.04 2.00 8.32
N ASN A 2 -18.12 1.21 8.26
CA ASN A 2 -18.06 -0.21 8.64
C ASN A 2 -17.32 -1.00 7.55
N THR A 3 -16.09 -1.43 7.82
CA THR A 3 -15.30 -2.28 6.92
C THR A 3 -15.58 -3.76 7.21
N ILE A 4 -15.84 -4.54 6.17
CA ILE A 4 -15.97 -6.00 6.27
C ILE A 4 -14.58 -6.61 6.36
N PRO A 5 -14.28 -7.46 7.36
CA PRO A 5 -13.00 -8.19 7.44
C PRO A 5 -12.73 -9.00 6.17
N ARG A 6 -11.52 -8.90 5.62
CA ARG A 6 -11.13 -9.63 4.41
C ARG A 6 -10.31 -10.86 4.79
N LEU A 7 -10.63 -12.01 4.21
CA LEU A 7 -9.91 -13.26 4.45
C LEU A 7 -8.39 -13.13 4.20
N LEU A 8 -8.02 -12.40 3.14
CA LEU A 8 -6.62 -12.21 2.75
C LEU A 8 -5.84 -11.27 3.68
N GLU A 9 -6.48 -10.54 4.60
CA GLU A 9 -5.80 -9.54 5.42
C GLU A 9 -4.64 -10.15 6.23
N LYS A 10 -4.89 -11.28 6.90
CA LYS A 10 -3.86 -11.98 7.69
C LYS A 10 -2.70 -12.47 6.83
N GLN A 11 -2.99 -12.92 5.61
CA GLN A 11 -1.97 -13.42 4.69
C GLN A 11 -1.10 -12.29 4.15
N VAL A 12 -1.71 -11.15 3.81
CA VAL A 12 -0.99 -9.97 3.31
C VAL A 12 -0.07 -9.41 4.40
N ARG A 13 -0.54 -9.32 5.65
CA ARG A 13 0.32 -8.90 6.79
C ARG A 13 1.55 -9.79 6.94
N ARG A 14 1.35 -11.12 6.93
CA ARG A 14 2.45 -12.07 7.01
C ARG A 14 3.44 -11.91 5.85
N TRP A 15 2.96 -11.66 4.64
CA TRP A 15 3.85 -11.46 3.49
C TRP A 15 4.61 -10.15 3.55
N LEU A 16 4.02 -9.07 4.08
CA LEU A 16 4.73 -7.81 4.30
C LEU A 16 5.87 -7.93 5.31
N GLU A 17 5.79 -8.89 6.25
CA GLU A 17 6.88 -9.20 7.18
C GLU A 17 8.01 -10.02 6.54
N GLN A 18 7.72 -10.73 5.44
CA GLN A 18 8.64 -11.68 4.80
C GLN A 18 9.27 -11.15 3.51
N PHE A 19 8.56 -10.26 2.81
CA PHE A 19 8.94 -9.77 1.50
C PHE A 19 8.98 -8.25 1.49
N PRO A 20 9.95 -7.64 0.79
CA PRO A 20 10.05 -6.19 0.68
C PRO A 20 8.89 -5.57 -0.11
N ALA A 21 8.17 -6.36 -0.91
CA ALA A 21 7.01 -5.91 -1.69
C ALA A 21 5.97 -7.02 -1.85
N VAL A 22 4.69 -6.65 -1.78
CA VAL A 22 3.54 -7.55 -1.95
C VAL A 22 2.55 -6.93 -2.92
N ALA A 23 2.17 -7.66 -3.98
CA ALA A 23 1.21 -7.19 -4.98
C ALA A 23 -0.20 -7.74 -4.69
N LEU A 24 -1.20 -6.85 -4.62
CA LEU A 24 -2.62 -7.22 -4.53
C LEU A 24 -3.27 -7.23 -5.92
N LEU A 25 -3.46 -8.42 -6.48
CA LEU A 25 -4.02 -8.62 -7.82
C LEU A 25 -5.52 -8.98 -7.77
N GLY A 26 -6.22 -8.77 -8.88
CA GLY A 26 -7.61 -9.20 -9.07
C GLY A 26 -8.46 -8.25 -9.90
N PRO A 27 -9.72 -8.62 -10.22
CA PRO A 27 -10.62 -7.86 -11.09
C PRO A 27 -10.86 -6.42 -10.63
N ARG A 28 -11.23 -5.51 -11.54
CA ARG A 28 -11.61 -4.13 -11.17
C ARG A 28 -12.78 -4.17 -10.16
N GLN A 29 -12.79 -3.23 -9.20
CA GLN A 29 -13.85 -3.09 -8.19
C GLN A 29 -14.09 -4.27 -7.21
N CYS A 30 -13.22 -5.29 -7.12
CA CYS A 30 -13.34 -6.34 -6.09
C CYS A 30 -12.91 -5.92 -4.65
N GLY A 31 -12.59 -4.64 -4.44
CA GLY A 31 -12.23 -4.09 -3.12
C GLY A 31 -10.75 -4.22 -2.72
N LYS A 32 -9.84 -4.35 -3.70
CA LYS A 32 -8.38 -4.35 -3.48
C LYS A 32 -7.90 -3.09 -2.73
N SER A 33 -8.27 -1.91 -3.23
CA SER A 33 -7.90 -0.63 -2.61
C SER A 33 -8.49 -0.47 -1.21
N THR A 34 -9.67 -1.06 -0.96
CA THR A 34 -10.27 -1.09 0.38
C THR A 34 -9.43 -1.93 1.34
N LEU A 35 -9.05 -3.15 0.94
CA LEU A 35 -8.14 -4.00 1.74
C LEU A 35 -6.81 -3.29 2.02
N ALA A 36 -6.21 -2.70 0.99
CA ALA A 36 -4.94 -2.02 1.10
C ALA A 36 -5.01 -0.83 2.08
N ARG A 37 -6.07 0.00 2.00
CA ARG A 37 -6.29 1.11 2.94
C ARG A 37 -6.59 0.64 4.37
N THR A 38 -7.33 -0.46 4.54
CA THR A 38 -7.56 -1.07 5.85
C THR A 38 -6.25 -1.55 6.49
N LEU A 39 -5.34 -2.12 5.69
CA LEU A 39 -4.01 -2.52 6.17
C LEU A 39 -3.19 -1.32 6.63
N LEU A 40 -3.17 -0.23 5.83
CA LEU A 40 -2.46 1.00 6.17
C LEU A 40 -2.97 1.67 7.45
N ALA A 41 -4.27 1.58 7.75
CA ALA A 41 -4.83 2.20 8.95
C ALA A 41 -4.20 1.68 10.27
N GLY A 42 -3.59 0.49 10.23
CA GLY A 42 -2.85 -0.09 11.36
C GLY A 42 -1.34 0.13 11.33
N ILE A 43 -0.81 0.87 10.36
CA ILE A 43 0.62 1.09 10.16
C ILE A 43 0.90 2.60 10.23
N PRO A 44 1.50 3.09 11.33
CA PRO A 44 1.85 4.50 11.44
C PRO A 44 2.85 4.88 10.34
N ASP A 45 2.76 6.13 9.87
CA ASP A 45 3.67 6.72 8.87
C ASP A 45 3.70 6.02 7.50
N ALA A 46 2.72 5.18 7.19
CA ALA A 46 2.61 4.59 5.86
C ALA A 46 2.31 5.66 4.80
N VAL A 47 2.95 5.52 3.65
CA VAL A 47 2.79 6.44 2.51
C VAL A 47 1.82 5.84 1.51
N TYR A 48 0.75 6.56 1.21
CA TYR A 48 -0.15 6.20 0.11
C TYR A 48 0.24 6.96 -1.15
N LEU A 49 0.44 6.24 -2.25
CA LEU A 49 0.77 6.77 -3.55
C LEU A 49 -0.26 6.31 -4.58
N ASP A 50 -1.06 7.25 -5.05
CA ASP A 50 -2.05 6.98 -6.09
C ASP A 50 -1.47 7.30 -7.46
N LEU A 51 -1.06 6.28 -8.20
CA LEU A 51 -0.42 6.45 -9.50
C LEU A 51 -1.36 7.04 -10.57
N GLU A 52 -2.67 7.08 -10.33
CA GLU A 52 -3.62 7.80 -11.20
C GLU A 52 -3.61 9.32 -10.94
N ARG A 53 -3.10 9.78 -9.78
CA ARG A 53 -2.98 11.20 -9.44
C ARG A 53 -1.65 11.77 -9.94
N PRO A 54 -1.64 12.79 -10.81
CA PRO A 54 -0.40 13.35 -11.36
C PRO A 54 0.59 13.87 -10.32
N SER A 55 0.08 14.43 -9.21
CA SER A 55 0.90 14.92 -8.10
C SER A 55 1.68 13.80 -7.40
N ASP A 56 1.06 12.63 -7.28
CA ASP A 56 1.65 11.47 -6.62
C ASP A 56 2.66 10.82 -7.56
N LEU A 57 2.28 10.62 -8.82
CA LEU A 57 3.21 10.13 -9.84
C LEU A 57 4.46 11.03 -9.96
N ALA A 58 4.31 12.35 -9.83
CA ALA A 58 5.43 13.28 -9.86
C ALA A 58 6.42 13.11 -8.70
N ARG A 59 6.01 12.52 -7.57
CA ARG A 59 6.92 12.20 -6.44
C ARG A 59 7.91 11.09 -6.80
N LEU A 60 7.60 10.26 -7.79
CA LEU A 60 8.47 9.21 -8.32
C LEU A 60 9.33 9.68 -9.50
N ARG A 61 9.45 10.99 -9.75
CA ARG A 61 10.39 11.50 -10.77
C ARG A 61 11.84 11.18 -10.46
N ASP A 62 12.18 11.15 -9.18
CA ASP A 62 13.44 10.63 -8.63
C ASP A 62 13.10 9.51 -7.64
N PRO A 63 13.01 8.25 -8.11
CA PRO A 63 12.66 7.13 -7.24
C PRO A 63 13.68 6.89 -6.13
N GLU A 64 14.98 7.07 -6.39
CA GLU A 64 16.03 6.81 -5.40
C GLU A 64 15.87 7.76 -4.22
N ALA A 65 15.79 9.07 -4.47
CA ALA A 65 15.56 10.06 -3.43
C ALA A 65 14.22 9.84 -2.71
N PHE A 66 13.17 9.47 -3.43
CA PHE A 66 11.86 9.19 -2.85
C PHE A 66 11.90 8.00 -1.87
N PHE A 67 12.56 6.90 -2.24
CA PHE A 67 12.68 5.74 -1.37
C PHE A 67 13.62 6.00 -0.20
N GLU A 68 14.68 6.80 -0.38
CA GLU A 68 15.59 7.20 0.70
C GLU A 68 14.87 7.98 1.80
N VAL A 69 14.09 9.02 1.45
CA VAL A 69 13.35 9.83 2.45
C VAL A 69 12.19 9.08 3.11
N ASN A 70 11.81 7.92 2.56
CA ASN A 70 10.76 7.05 3.10
C ASN A 70 11.32 5.69 3.58
N ALA A 71 12.63 5.62 3.85
CA ALA A 71 13.26 4.41 4.35
C ALA A 71 12.54 3.87 5.61
N GLY A 72 12.27 2.57 5.63
CA GLY A 72 11.57 1.89 6.72
C GLY A 72 10.05 2.11 6.77
N ARG A 73 9.47 2.91 5.87
CA ARG A 73 8.01 3.10 5.76
C ARG A 73 7.41 2.15 4.73
N LEU A 74 6.21 1.67 5.01
CA LEU A 74 5.41 0.99 4.00
C LEU A 74 4.90 2.02 2.99
N ILE A 75 5.14 1.76 1.70
CA ILE A 75 4.62 2.56 0.59
C ILE A 75 3.57 1.71 -0.13
N LEU A 76 2.36 2.23 -0.28
CA LEU A 76 1.24 1.59 -1.00
C LEU A 76 0.96 2.28 -2.33
#